data_AF-A0A5N3V4T0-F1
#
_entry.id   AF-A0A5N3V4T0-F1
#
_cell.length_a   1.000
_cell.length_b   1.000
_cell.length_c   1.000
_cell.angle_alpha   90.00
_cell.angle_beta   90.00
_cell.angle_gamma   90.00
#
_symmetry.space_group_name_H-M   'P 1'
#
loop_
_entity.id
_entity.type
_entity.pdbx_description
1 polymer ?
#
loop_
_entity_poly.entity_id
_entity_poly.type
_entity_poly.pdbx_seq_one_letter_code
_entity_poly.pdbx_strand_id
1 'polypeptide(L)'
;MPIQEDDEVQVVRGHYKGQQIGKVAQIYRKKYGIYIEPVQQEKANGATVHVGIHPSKVVITRLKLDKDCKKILKRKAKSRQVGKEKGKYKEETIEKMQE
;
A
#
# COMPACT_ATOMS: atom_id res chain seq x y z
N MET A 1 -0.77 -2.76 2.68
CA MET A 1 -0.21 -1.88 3.74
C MET A 1 -1.12 -0.64 3.79
N PRO A 2 -1.39 0.01 4.94
CA PRO A 2 -2.01 1.34 4.93
C PRO A 2 -1.09 2.32 4.19
N ILE A 3 -1.67 3.24 3.42
CA ILE A 3 -0.92 4.33 2.76
C ILE A 3 -0.64 5.42 3.79
N GLN A 4 0.55 6.01 3.72
CA GLN A 4 0.98 7.14 4.53
C GLN A 4 1.37 8.33 3.65
N GLU A 5 1.35 9.53 4.23
CA GLU A 5 1.98 10.71 3.64
C GLU A 5 3.48 10.44 3.42
N ASP A 6 4.01 10.98 2.33
CA ASP A 6 5.36 10.76 1.82
C ASP A 6 5.70 9.36 1.28
N ASP A 7 4.75 8.42 1.22
CA ASP A 7 4.96 7.17 0.49
C ASP A 7 5.12 7.46 -1.01
N GLU A 8 6.03 6.75 -1.67
CA GLU A 8 6.12 6.76 -3.13
C GLU A 8 5.14 5.74 -3.70
N VAL A 9 4.36 6.19 -4.67
CA VAL A 9 3.26 5.43 -5.24
C VAL A 9 3.20 5.54 -6.75
N GLN A 10 2.72 4.47 -7.38
CA GLN A 10 2.47 4.39 -8.81
C GLN A 10 0.99 4.10 -9.07
N VAL A 11 0.37 4.87 -9.96
CA VAL A 11 -1.02 4.68 -10.36
C VAL A 11 -1.12 3.57 -11.41
N VAL A 12 -1.90 2.52 -11.11
CA VAL A 12 -2.03 1.34 -11.98
C VAL A 12 -3.33 1.28 -12.77
N ARG A 13 -4.35 2.05 -12.37
CA ARG A 13 -5.68 2.04 -13.00
C ARG A 13 -6.22 3.46 -13.16
N GLY A 14 -6.95 3.71 -14.25
CA GLY A 14 -7.62 4.98 -14.55
C GLY A 14 -6.85 5.84 -15.56
N HIS A 15 -7.30 7.09 -15.72
CA HIS A 15 -6.75 8.03 -16.70
C HIS A 15 -5.27 8.37 -16.43
N TYR A 16 -4.89 8.50 -15.16
CA TYR A 16 -3.53 8.82 -14.73
C TYR A 16 -2.61 7.58 -14.61
N LYS A 17 -2.98 6.45 -15.24
CA LYS A 17 -2.17 5.23 -15.24
C LYS A 17 -0.85 5.48 -15.97
N GLY A 18 0.25 4.99 -15.41
CA GLY A 18 1.56 5.06 -16.06
C GLY A 18 2.24 6.43 -16.00
N GLN A 19 1.62 7.42 -15.33
CA GLN A 19 2.38 8.58 -14.86
C GLN A 19 3.50 8.13 -13.92
N GLN A 20 4.57 8.92 -13.88
CA GLN A 20 5.77 8.67 -13.09
C GLN A 20 5.44 8.38 -11.62
N ILE A 21 6.35 7.67 -10.95
CA ILE A 21 6.29 7.44 -9.51
C ILE A 21 6.12 8.79 -8.82
N GLY A 22 5.06 8.92 -8.04
CA GLY A 22 4.70 10.15 -7.37
C GLY A 22 4.69 9.97 -5.86
N LYS A 23 5.01 11.04 -5.14
CA LYS A 23 4.92 11.06 -3.69
C LYS A 23 3.48 11.39 -3.26
N VAL A 24 2.99 10.74 -2.21
CA VAL A 24 1.69 11.06 -1.61
C VAL A 24 1.82 12.37 -0.84
N ALA A 25 1.16 13.43 -1.33
CA ALA A 25 1.14 14.74 -0.68
C ALA A 25 0.23 14.75 0.54
N GLN A 26 -0.99 14.20 0.40
CA GLN A 26 -1.97 14.20 1.48
C GLN A 26 -2.99 13.07 1.31
N ILE A 27 -3.49 12.57 2.44
CA ILE A 27 -4.54 11.55 2.49
C ILE A 27 -5.85 12.16 2.97
N TYR A 28 -6.85 12.19 2.10
CA TYR A 28 -8.16 12.73 2.43
C TYR A 28 -9.17 11.64 2.76
N ARG A 29 -9.11 11.17 4.02
CA ARG A 29 -9.89 10.03 4.52
C ARG A 29 -11.40 10.24 4.45
N LYS A 30 -11.89 11.50 4.61
CA LYS A 30 -13.32 11.83 4.53
C LYS A 30 -13.93 11.51 3.15
N LYS A 31 -13.15 11.66 2.07
CA LYS A 31 -13.57 11.30 0.70
C LYS A 31 -12.92 10.02 0.18
N TYR A 32 -12.21 9.28 1.03
CA TYR A 32 -11.44 8.09 0.66
C TYR A 32 -10.51 8.29 -0.55
N GLY A 33 -9.96 9.50 -0.69
CA GLY A 33 -9.07 9.88 -1.79
C GLY A 33 -7.65 10.19 -1.29
N ILE A 34 -6.66 9.93 -2.14
CA ILE A 34 -5.26 10.34 -1.96
C ILE A 34 -4.88 11.36 -3.03
N TYR A 35 -4.07 12.34 -2.64
CA TYR A 35 -3.47 13.30 -3.54
C TYR A 35 -2.00 12.94 -3.74
N ILE A 36 -1.60 12.88 -5.01
CA ILE A 36 -0.26 12.49 -5.44
C ILE A 36 0.34 13.70 -6.16
N GLU A 37 1.57 14.09 -5.83
CA GLU A 37 2.19 15.33 -6.31
C GLU A 37 2.14 15.53 -7.84
N PRO A 38 2.58 14.56 -8.68
CA PRO A 38 2.51 14.70 -10.13
C PRO A 38 1.10 14.62 -10.72
N VAL A 39 0.10 14.19 -9.95
CA VAL A 39 -1.26 13.99 -10.44
C VAL A 39 -2.08 15.26 -10.22
N GLN A 40 -1.99 16.16 -11.20
CA GLN A 40 -2.68 17.44 -11.19
C GLN A 40 -3.54 17.63 -12.44
N GLN A 41 -4.54 18.49 -12.33
CA GLN A 41 -5.39 18.93 -13.42
C GLN A 41 -5.42 20.46 -13.44
N GLU A 42 -5.26 21.05 -14.61
CA GLU A 42 -5.44 22.48 -14.82
C GLU A 42 -6.92 22.85 -14.87
N LYS A 43 -7.28 23.92 -14.16
CA LYS A 43 -8.59 24.56 -14.24
C LYS A 43 -8.62 25.58 -15.38
N ALA A 44 -9.82 26.01 -15.76
CA ALA A 44 -10.00 27.07 -16.77
C ALA A 44 -9.32 28.40 -16.40
N ASN A 45 -9.05 28.65 -15.12
CA ASN A 45 -8.32 29.83 -14.64
C ASN A 45 -6.79 29.65 -14.61
N GLY A 46 -6.26 28.55 -15.15
CA GLY A 46 -4.83 28.25 -15.20
C GLY A 46 -4.22 27.72 -13.89
N ALA A 47 -4.97 27.64 -12.79
CA ALA A 47 -4.48 27.04 -11.55
C ALA A 47 -4.51 25.50 -11.62
N THR A 48 -3.46 24.85 -11.10
CA THR A 48 -3.41 23.39 -10.99
C THR A 48 -4.03 22.92 -9.67
N VAL A 49 -4.76 21.81 -9.72
CA VAL A 49 -5.34 21.15 -8.54
C VAL A 49 -5.08 19.66 -8.57
N HIS A 50 -4.77 19.10 -7.41
CA HIS A 50 -4.56 17.66 -7.25
C HIS A 50 -5.85 16.89 -7.50
N VAL A 51 -5.75 15.81 -8.28
CA VAL A 51 -6.89 14.92 -8.51
C VAL A 51 -6.89 13.82 -7.46
N GLY A 52 -8.04 13.63 -6.83
CA GLY A 52 -8.22 12.58 -5.83
C GLY A 52 -8.26 11.20 -6.46
N ILE A 53 -7.31 10.34 -6.11
CA ILE A 53 -7.29 8.95 -6.55
C ILE A 53 -7.69 8.03 -5.40
N HIS A 54 -8.42 6.96 -5.69
CA HIS A 54 -8.73 5.95 -4.68
C HIS A 54 -7.50 5.06 -4.42
N PRO A 55 -7.14 4.78 -3.14
CA PRO A 55 -5.91 4.05 -2.81
C PRO A 55 -5.82 2.63 -3.40
N SER A 56 -6.95 1.98 -3.74
CA SER A 56 -6.93 0.67 -4.40
C SER A 56 -6.49 0.69 -5.87
N LYS A 57 -6.46 1.87 -6.49
CA LYS A 57 -6.01 2.06 -7.89
C LYS A 57 -4.50 2.31 -7.98
N VAL A 58 -3.80 2.18 -6.86
CA VAL A 58 -2.41 2.62 -6.67
C VAL A 58 -1.60 1.50 -6.01
N VAL A 59 -0.32 1.41 -6.40
CA VAL A 59 0.66 0.49 -5.84
C VAL A 59 1.75 1.30 -5.15
N ILE A 60 2.12 0.91 -3.93
CA ILE A 60 3.21 1.55 -3.19
C ILE A 60 4.54 0.99 -3.71
N THR A 61 5.43 1.85 -4.19
CA THR A 61 6.78 1.50 -4.65
C THR A 61 7.80 1.60 -3.53
N ARG A 62 7.79 2.69 -2.76
CA ARG A 62 8.64 2.87 -1.58
C ARG A 62 7.84 3.34 -0.39
N LEU A 63 8.06 2.68 0.75
CA LEU A 63 7.40 3.00 2.00
C LEU A 63 8.24 3.96 2.83
N LYS A 64 7.60 4.93 3.47
CA LYS A 64 8.18 5.68 4.58
C LYS A 64 8.28 4.76 5.80
N LEU A 65 9.51 4.56 6.28
CA LEU A 65 9.82 3.60 7.33
C LEU A 65 9.92 4.26 8.71
N ASP A 66 8.76 4.48 9.34
CA ASP A 66 8.69 4.93 10.73
C ASP A 66 8.76 3.77 11.74
N LYS A 67 8.99 4.10 13.02
CA LYS A 67 9.04 3.12 14.12
C LYS A 67 7.80 2.23 14.14
N ASP A 68 6.61 2.82 13.98
CA ASP A 68 5.34 2.07 14.01
C ASP A 68 5.06 1.33 12.71
N CYS A 69 5.47 1.89 11.56
CA CYS A 69 5.41 1.20 10.27
C CYS A 69 6.22 -0.11 10.32
N LYS A 70 7.44 -0.06 10.88
CA LYS A 70 8.29 -1.26 11.10
C LYS A 70 7.63 -2.27 12.04
N LYS A 71 6.98 -1.82 13.13
CA LYS A 71 6.22 -2.72 14.04
C LYS A 71 5.08 -3.43 13.32
N ILE A 72 4.29 -2.69 12.53
CA ILE A 72 3.16 -3.25 11.77
C ILE A 72 3.66 -4.26 10.74
N LEU A 73 4.77 -3.96 10.06
CA LEU A 73 5.37 -4.84 9.06
C LEU A 73 5.85 -6.15 9.68
N LYS A 74 6.59 -6.09 10.81
CA LYS A 74 7.00 -7.27 11.58
C LYS A 74 5.80 -8.10 12.06
N ARG A 75 4.76 -7.44 12.60
CA ARG A 75 3.53 -8.11 13.06
C ARG A 75 2.81 -8.84 11.93
N LYS A 76 2.65 -8.19 10.77
CA LYS A 76 1.99 -8.79 9.59
C LYS A 76 2.82 -9.94 9.01
N ALA A 77 4.15 -9.81 8.97
CA ALA A 77 5.05 -10.87 8.53
C ALA A 77 4.95 -12.12 9.42
N LYS A 78 5.05 -11.95 10.75
CA LYS A 78 4.90 -13.05 11.73
C LYS A 78 3.55 -13.75 11.60
N SER A 79 2.46 -12.97 11.51
CA SER A 79 1.11 -13.53 11.37
C SER A 79 0.95 -14.35 10.09
N ARG A 80 1.55 -13.89 8.98
CA ARG A 80 1.52 -14.60 7.70
C ARG A 80 2.40 -15.87 7.72
N GLN A 81 3.50 -15.90 8.46
CA GLN A 81 4.32 -17.10 8.65
C GLN A 81 3.56 -18.18 9.42
N VAL A 82 2.99 -17.85 10.58
CA VAL A 82 2.19 -18.78 11.38
C VAL A 82 1.02 -19.35 10.57
N GLY A 83 0.32 -18.50 9.81
CA GLY A 83 -0.78 -18.94 8.93
C GLY A 83 -0.33 -19.86 7.79
N LYS A 84 0.91 -19.75 7.31
CA LYS A 84 1.47 -20.67 6.30
C LYS A 84 1.88 -22.02 6.88
N GLU A 85 2.24 -22.05 8.16
CA GLU A 85 2.60 -23.29 8.87
C GLU A 85 1.35 -24.03 9.32
N LYS A 86 0.31 -23.30 9.72
CA LYS A 86 -0.99 -23.87 10.09
C LYS A 86 -1.67 -24.49 8.86
N GLY A 87 -1.68 -25.82 8.79
CA GLY A 87 -2.24 -26.61 7.68
C GLY A 87 -1.19 -27.32 6.83
N LYS A 88 0.10 -27.14 7.10
CA LYS A 88 1.16 -28.01 6.58
C LYS A 88 1.46 -29.08 7.61
N TYR A 89 1.23 -30.34 7.27
CA TYR A 89 1.78 -31.46 8.03
C TYR A 89 3.28 -31.51 7.75
N LYS A 90 4.11 -31.34 8.78
CA LYS A 90 5.55 -31.61 8.68
C LYS A 90 5.74 -33.12 8.90
N GLU A 91 6.79 -33.72 8.33
CA GLU A 91 7.06 -35.16 8.44
C GLU A 91 7.08 -35.64 9.90
N GLU A 92 7.68 -34.85 10.81
CA GLU A 92 7.67 -35.09 12.26
C GLU A 92 6.26 -35.12 12.89
N THR A 93 5.27 -34.49 12.26
CA THR A 93 3.86 -34.48 12.72
C THR A 93 3.09 -35.68 12.16
N ILE A 94 3.52 -36.22 11.02
CA ILE A 94 2.92 -37.40 10.38
C ILE A 94 3.42 -38.67 11.08
N GLU A 95 4.72 -38.77 11.39
CA GLU A 95 5.31 -39.89 12.13
C GLU A 95 4.67 -40.06 13.51
N LYS A 96 4.44 -38.96 14.24
CA LYS A 96 3.75 -38.97 15.55
C LYS A 96 2.26 -39.32 15.50
N MET A 97 1.65 -39.39 14.31
CA MET A 97 0.26 -39.87 14.15
C MET A 97 0.19 -41.34 13.73
N GLN A 98 1.32 -41.96 13.37
CA GLN A 98 1.39 -43.36 12.93
C GLN A 98 1.89 -44.33 14.02
N GLU A 99 2.41 -43.79 15.13
CA GLU A 99 2.70 -44.52 16.38
C GLU A 99 1.48 -44.48 17.32
#